data_AF-A0A7V8WUA5-F1
#
_entry.id   AF-A0A7V8WUA5-F1
#
_cell.length_a   1.000
_cell.length_b   1.000
_cell.length_c   1.000
_cell.angle_alpha   90.00
_cell.angle_beta   90.00
_cell.angle_gamma   90.00
#
_symmetry.space_group_name_H-M   'P 1'
#
loop_
_entity.id
_entity.type
_entity.pdbx_description
1 polymer ?
#
loop_
_entity_poly.entity_id
_entity_poly.type
_entity_poly.pdbx_seq_one_letter_code
_entity_poly.pdbx_strand_id
1 'polypeptide(L)'
;GQVAPTTGEPRGTTVTDEPASAFVFCLQNHDQVGNRPFGDRLHHEINAGRYAVASALLLFAPEPPLLFMGQEFAASTPFLYFTDHPEELGNLVTEGRRAEFAGFRAFHDPDLRETIPDPQAPATFHGSKLRLDERWTNAGIYLLYQTMLALRREDPVLATGDRTHTRSAGLTAQTIAVHRWWGAQHRLLLANFGAATDLTLVDEEFLARLPARGWHLELTTSQRRFGGTGERPTLHGTGAARALRLSARSAAIWSFTG
;
A
#
# COMPACT_ATOMS: atom_id res chain seq x y z
N GLY A 1 -8.77 16.01 -10.92
CA GLY A 1 -8.47 15.55 -9.55
C GLY A 1 -9.67 14.88 -8.93
N GLN A 2 -9.49 14.14 -7.84
CA GLN A 2 -10.61 13.63 -7.03
C GLN A 2 -11.27 14.82 -6.31
N VAL A 3 -12.60 14.87 -6.29
CA VAL A 3 -13.34 15.89 -5.53
C VAL A 3 -13.22 15.60 -4.04
N ALA A 4 -12.75 16.57 -3.26
CA ALA A 4 -12.67 16.43 -1.82
C ALA A 4 -14.08 16.43 -1.21
N PRO A 5 -14.48 15.39 -0.46
CA PRO A 5 -15.82 15.34 0.13
C PRO A 5 -16.12 16.51 1.08
N THR A 6 -15.09 17.08 1.70
CA THR A 6 -15.22 18.16 2.69
C THR A 6 -15.39 19.55 2.07
N THR A 7 -14.82 19.80 0.90
CA THR A 7 -14.84 21.13 0.25
C THR A 7 -15.65 21.16 -1.04
N GLY A 8 -15.96 20.01 -1.64
CA GLY A 8 -16.62 19.92 -2.94
C GLY A 8 -15.74 20.35 -4.12
N GLU A 9 -14.47 20.71 -3.88
CA GLU A 9 -13.54 21.15 -4.90
C GLU A 9 -12.62 20.02 -5.36
N PRO A 10 -12.23 20.01 -6.66
CA PRO A 10 -11.23 19.07 -7.15
C PRO A 10 -9.88 19.34 -6.48
N ARG A 11 -9.27 18.29 -5.91
CA ARG A 11 -7.90 18.35 -5.37
C ARG A 11 -6.88 17.82 -6.38
N GLY A 12 -5.69 18.41 -6.31
CA GLY A 12 -4.52 18.04 -7.10
C GLY A 12 -4.41 18.81 -8.42
N THR A 13 -3.21 18.81 -8.96
CA THR A 13 -2.89 19.39 -10.27
C THR A 13 -2.86 18.30 -11.33
N THR A 14 -3.19 18.63 -12.58
CA THR A 14 -2.99 17.70 -13.69
C THR A 14 -1.51 17.34 -13.79
N VAL A 15 -1.21 16.05 -13.79
CA VAL A 15 0.14 15.54 -14.04
C VAL A 15 0.36 15.49 -15.55
N THR A 16 1.46 16.06 -16.03
CA THR A 16 1.87 16.02 -17.44
C THR A 16 3.04 15.05 -17.62
N ASP A 17 4.21 15.58 -17.90
CA ASP A 17 5.46 14.93 -18.28
C ASP A 17 6.49 14.94 -17.13
N GLU A 18 6.07 15.30 -15.91
CA GLU A 18 6.98 15.30 -14.77
C GLU A 18 7.54 13.89 -14.50
N PRO A 19 8.84 13.78 -14.16
CA PRO A 19 9.47 12.49 -13.93
C PRO A 19 8.89 11.78 -12.70
N ALA A 20 9.04 10.45 -12.62
CA ALA A 20 8.58 9.68 -11.46
C ALA A 20 9.16 10.21 -10.14
N SER A 21 10.40 10.70 -10.17
CA SER A 21 11.08 11.27 -9.00
C SER A 21 10.44 12.54 -8.46
N ALA A 22 9.55 13.19 -9.20
CA ALA A 22 8.79 14.35 -8.72
C ALA A 22 7.63 13.95 -7.78
N PHE A 23 7.30 12.66 -7.70
CA PHE A 23 6.18 12.15 -6.91
C PHE A 23 6.68 11.19 -5.83
N VAL A 24 6.41 11.48 -4.57
CA VAL A 24 6.68 10.54 -3.47
C VAL A 24 5.39 9.80 -3.15
N PHE A 25 5.39 8.48 -3.31
CA PHE A 25 4.25 7.65 -2.97
C PHE A 25 4.43 7.02 -1.59
N CYS A 26 3.37 6.96 -0.81
CA CYS A 26 3.35 6.27 0.48
C CYS A 26 2.00 5.62 0.72
N LEU A 27 2.01 4.53 1.50
CA LEU A 27 0.80 3.97 2.09
C LEU A 27 0.50 4.56 3.47
N GLN A 28 1.56 4.99 4.14
CA GLN A 28 1.52 5.55 5.48
C GLN A 28 2.65 6.59 5.60
N ASN A 29 2.36 7.66 6.34
CA ASN A 29 3.34 8.60 6.86
C ASN A 29 2.84 9.06 8.26
N HIS A 30 3.57 9.98 8.89
CA HIS A 30 3.20 10.46 10.23
C HIS A 30 1.82 11.11 10.26
N ASP A 31 1.41 11.83 9.21
CA ASP A 31 0.10 12.48 9.12
C ASP A 31 -1.05 11.49 8.88
N GLN A 32 -0.91 10.59 7.90
CA GLN A 32 -1.94 9.61 7.55
C GLN A 32 -2.27 8.65 8.69
N VAL A 33 -1.31 8.41 9.58
CA VAL A 33 -1.47 7.61 10.79
C VAL A 33 -1.82 8.52 11.97
N GLY A 34 -0.98 9.51 12.29
CA GLY A 34 -1.08 10.34 13.49
C GLY A 34 -2.22 11.35 13.52
N ASN A 35 -2.76 11.75 12.37
CA ASN A 35 -3.95 12.60 12.33
C ASN A 35 -5.26 11.80 12.47
N ARG A 36 -5.18 10.47 12.64
CA ARG A 36 -6.33 9.65 13.02
C ARG A 36 -6.59 9.76 14.53
N PRO A 37 -7.84 9.63 14.99
CA PRO A 37 -8.20 9.72 16.41
C PRO A 37 -7.37 8.78 17.31
N PHE A 38 -7.13 7.54 16.86
CA PHE A 38 -6.40 6.52 17.62
C PHE A 38 -5.05 6.16 17.00
N GLY A 39 -4.54 6.95 16.06
CA GLY A 39 -3.23 6.71 15.46
C GLY A 39 -3.13 5.38 14.70
N ASP A 40 -4.26 4.90 14.14
CA ASP A 40 -4.32 3.59 13.50
C ASP A 40 -3.44 3.49 12.25
N ARG A 41 -2.68 2.40 12.16
CA ARG A 41 -1.95 2.05 10.96
C ARG A 41 -2.89 1.40 9.96
N LEU A 42 -2.54 1.45 8.68
CA LEU A 42 -3.37 0.90 7.60
C LEU A 42 -3.78 -0.56 7.86
N HIS A 43 -2.85 -1.39 8.35
CA HIS A 43 -3.11 -2.81 8.62
C HIS A 43 -3.95 -3.08 9.89
N HIS A 44 -4.25 -2.07 10.71
CA HIS A 44 -5.26 -2.19 11.77
C HIS A 44 -6.67 -2.28 11.17
N GLU A 45 -6.87 -1.70 9.97
CA GLU A 45 -8.19 -1.59 9.34
C GLU A 45 -8.41 -2.59 8.20
N ILE A 46 -7.32 -3.13 7.65
CA ILE A 46 -7.37 -4.07 6.53
C ILE A 46 -6.68 -5.38 6.89
N ASN A 47 -7.16 -6.47 6.29
CA ASN A 47 -6.53 -7.77 6.49
C ASN A 47 -5.09 -7.81 5.92
N ALA A 48 -4.28 -8.70 6.50
CA ALA A 48 -2.87 -8.89 6.13
C ALA A 48 -2.63 -9.13 4.62
N GLY A 49 -3.53 -9.86 3.95
CA GLY A 49 -3.42 -10.10 2.50
C GLY A 49 -3.49 -8.79 1.71
N ARG A 50 -4.51 -7.95 1.96
CA ARG A 50 -4.63 -6.64 1.31
C ARG A 50 -3.45 -5.72 1.62
N TYR A 51 -2.94 -5.78 2.85
CA TYR A 51 -1.75 -5.03 3.23
C TYR A 51 -0.51 -5.48 2.45
N ALA A 52 -0.32 -6.80 2.26
CA ALA A 52 0.75 -7.34 1.45
C ALA A 52 0.63 -6.92 -0.04
N VAL A 53 -0.59 -6.92 -0.59
CA VAL A 53 -0.86 -6.44 -1.96
C VAL A 53 -0.49 -4.97 -2.11
N ALA A 54 -0.97 -4.11 -1.20
CA ALA A 54 -0.66 -2.68 -1.23
C ALA A 54 0.85 -2.43 -1.10
N SER A 55 1.53 -3.16 -0.22
CA SER A 55 2.98 -3.06 0.01
C SER A 55 3.77 -3.44 -1.24
N ALA A 56 3.39 -4.54 -1.91
CA ALA A 56 4.02 -4.95 -3.16
C ALA A 56 3.78 -3.93 -4.29
N LEU A 57 2.56 -3.39 -4.40
CA LEU A 57 2.22 -2.37 -5.40
C LEU A 57 3.03 -1.08 -5.20
N LEU A 58 3.14 -0.58 -3.96
CA LEU A 58 3.95 0.61 -3.65
C LEU A 58 5.41 0.42 -4.07
N LEU A 59 6.01 -0.72 -3.72
CA LEU A 59 7.43 -0.97 -4.01
C LEU A 59 7.69 -1.32 -5.48
N PHE A 60 6.66 -1.69 -6.24
CA PHE A 60 6.73 -1.94 -7.67
C PHE A 60 6.54 -0.68 -8.52
N ALA A 61 5.87 0.37 -8.03
CA ALA A 61 5.65 1.62 -8.76
C ALA A 61 6.97 2.34 -9.11
N PRO A 62 7.11 3.06 -10.23
CA PRO A 62 8.37 3.74 -10.58
C PRO A 62 8.72 4.92 -9.65
N GLU A 63 7.73 5.50 -8.97
CA GLU A 63 7.89 6.62 -8.04
C GLU A 63 8.70 6.25 -6.79
N PRO A 64 9.51 7.17 -6.21
CA PRO A 64 10.15 6.98 -4.91
C PRO A 64 9.15 6.61 -3.80
N PRO A 65 9.28 5.43 -3.16
CA PRO A 65 8.41 5.05 -2.06
C PRO A 65 8.91 5.65 -0.74
N LEU A 66 8.00 6.18 0.06
CA LEU A 66 8.21 6.50 1.47
C LEU A 66 7.56 5.42 2.33
N LEU A 67 8.33 4.90 3.29
CA LEU A 67 7.86 3.95 4.31
C LEU A 67 7.84 4.65 5.67
N PHE A 68 6.76 4.47 6.43
CA PHE A 68 6.70 4.94 7.80
C PHE A 68 7.27 3.90 8.76
N MET A 69 8.04 4.30 9.76
CA MET A 69 8.73 3.38 10.67
C MET A 69 7.79 2.33 11.27
N GLY A 70 8.17 1.05 11.16
CA GLY A 70 7.38 -0.10 11.59
C GLY A 70 6.37 -0.62 10.58
N GLN A 71 6.17 0.06 9.45
CA GLN A 71 5.34 -0.43 8.33
C GLN A 71 5.84 -1.78 7.81
N GLU A 72 7.16 -1.93 7.69
CA GLU A 72 7.80 -3.09 7.08
C GLU A 72 7.57 -4.39 7.86
N PHE A 73 7.31 -4.32 9.16
CA PHE A 73 6.96 -5.48 10.00
C PHE A 73 5.54 -5.41 10.55
N ALA A 74 4.67 -4.57 9.97
CA ALA A 74 3.29 -4.37 10.44
C ALA A 74 3.22 -4.15 11.97
N ALA A 75 3.91 -3.12 12.45
CA ALA A 75 4.01 -2.78 13.87
C ALA A 75 2.62 -2.67 14.52
N SER A 76 2.38 -3.37 15.62
CA SER A 76 1.10 -3.36 16.33
C SER A 76 0.83 -2.03 17.05
N THR A 77 1.88 -1.28 17.36
CA THR A 77 1.81 -0.02 18.08
C THR A 77 1.23 1.09 17.19
N PRO A 78 0.25 1.87 17.65
CA PRO A 78 -0.22 3.04 16.91
C PRO A 78 0.89 4.09 16.77
N PHE A 79 0.62 5.15 16.01
CA PHE A 79 1.41 6.37 16.11
C PHE A 79 0.46 7.52 16.44
N LEU A 80 0.46 7.91 17.70
CA LEU A 80 -0.46 8.90 18.25
C LEU A 80 0.11 10.31 18.10
N TYR A 81 -0.77 11.32 18.13
CA TYR A 81 -0.36 12.71 18.32
C TYR A 81 0.00 12.92 19.80
N PHE A 82 1.24 13.30 20.09
CA PHE A 82 1.73 13.56 21.45
C PHE A 82 2.57 14.85 21.50
N THR A 83 2.52 15.52 22.64
CA THR A 83 3.17 16.81 22.92
C THR A 83 3.59 16.87 24.38
N ASP A 84 4.50 17.79 24.73
CA ASP A 84 4.95 18.02 26.10
C ASP A 84 5.01 19.53 26.35
N HIS A 85 3.83 20.15 26.51
CA HIS A 85 3.69 21.59 26.72
C HIS A 85 3.44 21.91 28.19
N PRO A 86 3.80 23.11 28.66
CA PRO A 86 3.39 23.58 29.98
C PRO A 86 1.86 23.56 30.15
N GLU A 87 1.38 23.39 31.38
CA GLU A 87 -0.02 23.12 31.74
C GLU A 87 -1.05 24.01 31.01
N GLU A 88 -0.84 25.33 30.97
CA GLU A 88 -1.77 26.27 30.32
C GLU A 88 -1.97 25.96 28.83
N LEU A 89 -0.88 25.76 28.09
CA LEU A 89 -0.94 25.41 26.67
C LEU A 89 -1.34 23.93 26.48
N GLY A 90 -0.93 23.06 27.40
CA GLY A 90 -1.20 21.64 27.32
C GLY A 90 -2.70 21.32 27.35
N ASN A 91 -3.43 21.93 28.28
CA ASN A 91 -4.88 21.77 28.38
C ASN A 91 -5.59 22.21 27.09
N LEU A 92 -5.17 23.34 26.51
CA LEU A 92 -5.72 23.85 25.24
C LEU A 92 -5.44 22.90 24.06
N VAL A 93 -4.27 22.25 24.03
CA VAL A 93 -3.94 21.25 22.99
C VAL A 93 -4.82 20.02 23.13
N THR A 94 -5.03 19.51 24.33
CA THR A 94 -5.90 18.35 24.59
C THR A 94 -7.35 18.64 24.20
N GLU A 95 -7.88 19.80 24.62
CA GLU A 95 -9.22 20.25 24.24
C GLU A 95 -9.35 20.44 22.73
N GLY A 96 -8.38 21.11 22.10
CA GLY A 96 -8.34 21.34 20.66
C GLY A 96 -8.35 20.02 19.87
N ARG A 97 -7.57 19.03 20.30
CA ARG A 97 -7.51 17.71 19.66
C ARG A 97 -8.83 16.96 19.78
N ARG A 98 -9.48 16.98 20.94
CA ARG A 98 -10.80 16.34 21.12
C ARG A 98 -11.91 17.06 20.35
N ALA A 99 -11.82 18.39 20.25
CA ALA A 99 -12.76 19.21 19.48
C ALA A 99 -12.62 18.99 17.97
N GLU A 100 -11.41 18.82 17.44
CA GLU A 100 -11.14 18.52 16.03
C GLU A 100 -11.96 17.32 15.54
N PHE A 101 -12.12 16.29 16.39
CA PHE A 101 -12.86 15.09 16.03
C PHE A 101 -14.36 15.13 16.32
N ALA A 102 -14.86 16.17 16.99
CA ALA A 102 -16.29 16.31 17.31
C ALA A 102 -17.18 16.45 16.06
N GLY A 103 -16.60 16.83 14.91
CA GLY A 103 -17.30 16.88 13.62
C GLY A 103 -17.48 15.52 12.93
N PHE A 104 -16.84 14.45 13.43
CA PHE A 104 -17.02 13.11 12.89
C PHE A 104 -18.13 12.36 13.60
N ARG A 105 -19.04 11.75 12.83
CA ARG A 105 -20.23 11.08 13.36
C ARG A 105 -19.94 10.03 14.44
N ALA A 106 -18.80 9.35 14.36
CA ALA A 106 -18.37 8.35 15.33
C ALA A 106 -17.99 8.94 16.71
N PHE A 107 -17.75 10.24 16.79
CA PHE A 107 -17.31 10.96 17.99
C PHE A 107 -18.28 12.09 18.39
N HIS A 108 -19.54 12.04 17.94
CA HIS A 108 -20.56 12.94 18.48
C HIS A 108 -20.86 12.65 19.95
N ASP A 109 -20.76 11.37 20.33
CA ASP A 109 -20.86 10.94 21.72
C ASP A 109 -19.70 11.55 22.54
N PRO A 110 -19.99 12.37 23.58
CA PRO A 110 -18.98 12.87 24.50
C PRO A 110 -18.13 11.76 25.12
N ASP A 111 -18.70 10.61 25.45
CA ASP A 111 -17.97 9.53 26.12
C ASP A 111 -16.94 8.90 25.19
N LEU A 112 -17.25 8.79 23.89
CA LEU A 112 -16.29 8.33 22.88
C LEU A 112 -15.18 9.37 22.61
N ARG A 113 -15.46 10.67 22.74
CA ARG A 113 -14.43 11.71 22.62
C ARG A 113 -13.43 11.67 23.76
N GLU A 114 -13.90 11.38 24.98
CA GLU A 114 -13.03 11.21 26.14
C GLU A 114 -12.08 10.00 25.99
N THR A 115 -12.40 9.02 25.13
CA THR A 115 -11.50 7.91 24.82
C THR A 115 -10.33 8.29 23.90
N ILE A 116 -10.38 9.45 23.23
CA ILE A 116 -9.27 9.91 22.38
C ILE A 116 -8.04 10.12 23.27
N PRO A 117 -6.89 9.50 22.96
CA PRO A 117 -5.69 9.61 23.77
C PRO A 117 -5.28 11.06 23.98
N ASP A 118 -5.04 11.42 25.24
CA ASP A 118 -4.59 12.76 25.61
C ASP A 118 -3.16 13.01 25.06
N PRO A 119 -2.95 14.01 24.19
CA PRO A 119 -1.63 14.27 23.63
C PRO A 119 -0.59 14.68 24.67
N GLN A 120 -0.98 15.23 25.83
CA GLN A 120 -0.07 15.60 26.92
C GLN A 120 0.31 14.41 27.82
N ALA A 121 -0.46 13.32 27.79
CA ALA A 121 -0.20 12.17 28.66
C ALA A 121 1.07 11.43 28.22
N PRO A 122 2.04 11.17 29.13
CA PRO A 122 3.24 10.40 28.79
C PRO A 122 2.91 9.03 28.16
N ALA A 123 1.80 8.41 28.55
CA ALA A 123 1.34 7.14 27.99
C ALA A 123 1.13 7.19 26.47
N THR A 124 0.75 8.34 25.90
CA THR A 124 0.51 8.54 24.46
C THR A 124 1.82 8.47 23.66
N PHE A 125 2.88 9.09 24.17
CA PHE A 125 4.23 8.94 23.61
C PHE A 125 4.74 7.49 23.77
N HIS A 126 4.62 6.91 24.97
CA HIS A 126 5.10 5.55 25.23
C HIS A 126 4.37 4.50 24.38
N GLY A 127 3.06 4.65 24.18
CA GLY A 127 2.25 3.79 23.31
C GLY A 127 2.62 3.87 21.83
N SER A 128 3.30 4.94 21.41
CA SER A 128 3.77 5.14 20.03
C SER A 128 5.17 4.59 19.77
N LYS A 129 5.86 4.06 20.80
CA LYS A 129 7.21 3.48 20.64
C LYS A 129 7.14 2.11 20.00
N LEU A 130 7.92 1.91 18.93
CA LEU A 130 7.99 0.63 18.22
C LEU A 130 8.45 -0.52 19.11
N ARG A 131 7.76 -1.65 18.98
CA ARG A 131 8.17 -2.95 19.51
C ARG A 131 9.01 -3.67 18.47
N LEU A 132 10.32 -3.42 18.49
CA LEU A 132 11.22 -3.88 17.41
C LEU A 132 11.36 -5.40 17.32
N ASP A 133 11.02 -6.14 18.37
CA ASP A 133 10.96 -7.61 18.39
C ASP A 133 9.86 -8.17 17.49
N GLU A 134 8.84 -7.38 17.15
CA GLU A 134 7.76 -7.79 16.23
C GLU A 134 8.26 -8.11 14.83
N ARG A 135 9.45 -7.66 14.42
CA ARG A 135 10.07 -8.10 13.16
C ARG A 135 10.26 -9.61 13.07
N TRP A 136 10.36 -10.29 14.22
CA TRP A 136 10.48 -11.75 14.30
C TRP A 136 9.11 -12.43 14.33
N THR A 137 8.15 -11.86 15.05
CA THR A 137 6.77 -12.37 15.12
C THR A 137 6.03 -12.18 13.78
N ASN A 138 6.30 -11.06 13.10
CA ASN A 138 5.75 -10.69 11.80
C ASN A 138 6.78 -10.93 10.68
N ALA A 139 7.61 -11.97 10.81
CA ALA A 139 8.71 -12.24 9.88
C ALA A 139 8.28 -12.37 8.41
N GLY A 140 7.05 -12.82 8.14
CA GLY A 140 6.55 -12.98 6.78
C GLY A 140 6.43 -11.65 6.01
N ILE A 141 5.74 -10.66 6.58
CA ILE A 141 5.61 -9.34 5.96
C ILE A 141 6.95 -8.61 5.93
N TYR A 142 7.77 -8.77 6.98
CA TYR A 142 9.12 -8.22 7.01
C TYR A 142 9.99 -8.75 5.86
N LEU A 143 9.94 -10.07 5.63
CA LEU A 143 10.62 -10.71 4.51
C LEU A 143 10.07 -10.25 3.15
N LEU A 144 8.76 -9.99 3.03
CA LEU A 144 8.18 -9.44 1.80
C LEU A 144 8.78 -8.06 1.50
N TYR A 145 8.85 -7.16 2.48
CA TYR A 145 9.46 -5.84 2.31
C TYR A 145 10.93 -5.95 1.91
N GLN A 146 11.72 -6.79 2.60
CA GLN A 146 13.11 -7.02 2.24
C GLN A 146 13.26 -7.55 0.81
N THR A 147 12.42 -8.51 0.41
CA THR A 147 12.46 -9.10 -0.94
C THR A 147 12.09 -8.08 -2.01
N MET A 148 11.03 -7.31 -1.79
CA MET A 148 10.58 -6.28 -2.74
C MET A 148 11.57 -5.12 -2.85
N LEU A 149 12.21 -4.71 -1.76
CA LEU A 149 13.27 -3.69 -1.77
C LEU A 149 14.52 -4.18 -2.50
N ALA A 150 14.91 -5.45 -2.28
CA ALA A 150 16.01 -6.07 -3.03
C ALA A 150 15.68 -6.13 -4.52
N LEU A 151 14.49 -6.60 -4.89
CA LEU A 151 14.02 -6.65 -6.27
C LEU A 151 14.01 -5.26 -6.91
N ARG A 152 13.51 -4.23 -6.20
CA ARG A 152 13.51 -2.85 -6.69
C ARG A 152 14.92 -2.32 -6.97
N ARG A 153 15.90 -2.70 -6.15
CA ARG A 153 17.30 -2.27 -6.29
C ARG A 153 18.03 -3.01 -7.41
N GLU A 154 17.80 -4.31 -7.54
CA GLU A 154 18.64 -5.20 -8.35
C GLU A 154 18.05 -5.49 -9.73
N ASP A 155 16.72 -5.40 -9.88
CA ASP A 155 16.07 -5.63 -11.17
C ASP A 155 16.21 -4.39 -12.07
N PRO A 156 16.74 -4.53 -13.30
CA PRO A 156 17.01 -3.39 -14.18
C PRO A 156 15.74 -2.64 -14.62
N VAL A 157 14.59 -3.32 -14.69
CA VAL A 157 13.31 -2.69 -15.00
C VAL A 157 12.81 -1.92 -13.78
N LEU A 158 12.88 -2.49 -12.57
CA LEU A 158 12.36 -1.82 -11.38
C LEU A 158 13.25 -0.69 -10.88
N ALA A 159 14.57 -0.80 -11.06
CA ALA A 159 15.55 0.23 -10.70
C ALA A 159 15.39 1.50 -11.58
N THR A 160 14.79 1.35 -12.76
CA THR A 160 14.53 2.47 -13.69
C THR A 160 13.23 3.19 -13.32
N GLY A 161 13.35 4.32 -12.61
CA GLY A 161 12.21 5.16 -12.19
C GLY A 161 11.60 6.02 -13.30
N ASP A 162 11.28 5.43 -14.45
CA ASP A 162 10.73 6.13 -15.62
C ASP A 162 9.26 5.80 -15.87
N ARG A 163 8.41 6.83 -15.84
CA ARG A 163 6.96 6.74 -16.08
C ARG A 163 6.61 6.47 -17.54
N THR A 164 7.45 6.89 -18.49
CA THR A 164 7.22 6.66 -19.93
C THR A 164 7.25 5.17 -20.25
N HIS A 165 8.05 4.43 -19.48
CA HIS A 165 8.25 2.99 -19.49
C HIS A 165 7.35 2.22 -18.51
N THR A 166 6.22 2.83 -18.12
CA THR A 166 5.22 2.24 -17.23
C THR A 166 3.82 2.42 -17.82
N ARG A 167 2.97 1.40 -17.69
CA ARG A 167 1.53 1.44 -17.99
C ARG A 167 0.78 0.77 -16.85
N SER A 168 -0.43 1.25 -16.56
CA SER A 168 -1.29 0.65 -15.54
C SER A 168 -2.75 0.76 -15.93
N ALA A 169 -3.55 -0.21 -15.52
CA ALA A 169 -5.01 -0.18 -15.68
C ALA A 169 -5.71 -0.86 -14.50
N GLY A 170 -6.91 -0.38 -14.18
CA GLY A 170 -7.84 -1.09 -13.32
C GLY A 170 -8.59 -2.14 -14.13
N LEU A 171 -8.35 -3.42 -13.86
CA LEU A 171 -8.98 -4.52 -14.60
C LEU A 171 -10.38 -4.85 -14.07
N THR A 172 -10.58 -4.64 -12.77
CA THR A 172 -11.87 -4.75 -12.09
C THR A 172 -11.94 -3.69 -11.00
N ALA A 173 -13.06 -3.59 -10.29
CA ALA A 173 -13.18 -2.75 -9.11
C ALA A 173 -12.14 -3.06 -7.99
N GLN A 174 -11.50 -4.23 -8.01
CA GLN A 174 -10.56 -4.68 -6.98
C GLN A 174 -9.22 -5.17 -7.54
N THR A 175 -8.98 -4.99 -8.84
CA THR A 175 -7.77 -5.50 -9.51
C THR A 175 -7.08 -4.42 -10.32
N ILE A 176 -5.77 -4.29 -10.14
CA ILE A 176 -4.92 -3.36 -10.89
C ILE A 176 -3.79 -4.14 -11.57
N ALA A 177 -3.51 -3.82 -12.82
CA ALA A 177 -2.31 -4.22 -13.54
C ALA A 177 -1.32 -3.07 -13.60
N VAL A 178 -0.03 -3.35 -13.41
CA VAL A 178 1.07 -2.42 -13.65
C VAL A 178 2.13 -3.14 -14.48
N HIS A 179 2.38 -2.65 -15.68
CA HIS A 179 3.42 -3.14 -16.57
C HIS A 179 4.56 -2.13 -16.64
N ARG A 180 5.78 -2.59 -16.40
CA ARG A 180 7.03 -1.83 -16.54
C ARG A 180 7.94 -2.53 -17.53
N TRP A 181 8.73 -1.79 -18.30
CA TRP A 181 9.72 -2.39 -19.20
C TRP A 181 10.98 -1.53 -19.32
N TRP A 182 12.09 -2.17 -19.68
CA TRP A 182 13.33 -1.48 -20.02
C TRP A 182 14.11 -2.32 -21.03
N GLY A 183 14.37 -1.76 -22.21
CA GLY A 183 14.85 -2.54 -23.36
C GLY A 183 13.90 -3.69 -23.69
N ALA A 184 14.43 -4.91 -23.79
CA ALA A 184 13.66 -6.14 -24.05
C ALA A 184 13.11 -6.82 -22.78
N GLN A 185 13.31 -6.23 -21.60
CA GLN A 185 12.85 -6.82 -20.34
C GLN A 185 11.53 -6.20 -19.88
N HIS A 186 10.60 -7.04 -19.46
CA HIS A 186 9.26 -6.64 -19.05
C HIS A 186 8.93 -7.22 -17.67
N ARG A 187 8.21 -6.46 -16.85
CA ARG A 187 7.68 -6.86 -15.55
C ARG A 187 6.22 -6.49 -15.46
N LEU A 188 5.36 -7.46 -15.17
CA LEU A 188 3.93 -7.25 -15.00
C LEU A 188 3.59 -7.57 -13.55
N LEU A 189 3.01 -6.62 -12.83
CA LEU A 189 2.37 -6.84 -11.54
C LEU A 189 0.86 -6.88 -11.74
N LEU A 190 0.21 -7.91 -11.19
CA LEU A 190 -1.25 -7.93 -11.02
C LEU A 190 -1.57 -7.97 -9.54
N ALA A 191 -2.27 -6.95 -9.05
CA ALA A 191 -2.68 -6.78 -7.66
C ALA A 191 -4.18 -6.99 -7.53
N ASN A 192 -4.60 -8.04 -6.83
CA ASN A 192 -5.98 -8.34 -6.52
C ASN A 192 -6.27 -8.08 -5.03
N PHE A 193 -7.06 -7.06 -4.72
CA PHE A 193 -7.49 -6.73 -3.35
C PHE A 193 -8.75 -7.51 -2.90
N GLY A 194 -9.34 -8.27 -3.83
CA GLY A 194 -10.64 -8.90 -3.72
C GLY A 194 -10.63 -10.39 -3.42
N ALA A 195 -11.76 -11.03 -3.71
CA ALA A 195 -11.87 -12.49 -3.76
C ALA A 195 -11.03 -13.05 -4.92
N ALA A 196 -10.82 -14.37 -4.95
CA ALA A 196 -10.17 -15.00 -6.09
C ALA A 196 -10.96 -14.70 -7.37
N THR A 197 -10.25 -14.38 -8.45
CA THR A 197 -10.88 -13.89 -9.68
C THR A 197 -10.12 -14.40 -10.90
N ASP A 198 -10.85 -14.70 -11.96
CA ASP A 198 -10.32 -15.07 -13.26
C ASP A 198 -10.24 -13.80 -14.12
N LEU A 199 -9.06 -13.51 -14.65
CA LEU A 199 -8.80 -12.33 -15.49
C LEU A 199 -8.54 -12.76 -16.92
N THR A 200 -9.22 -12.12 -17.86
CA THR A 200 -8.87 -12.17 -19.27
C THR A 200 -8.06 -10.92 -19.59
N LEU A 201 -6.77 -11.07 -19.89
CA LEU A 201 -5.84 -9.94 -20.08
C LEU A 201 -5.98 -9.26 -21.46
N VAL A 202 -7.17 -9.31 -22.06
CA VAL A 202 -7.46 -8.74 -23.39
C VAL A 202 -8.31 -7.47 -23.33
N ASP A 203 -8.89 -7.17 -22.16
CA ASP A 203 -9.82 -6.05 -22.01
C ASP A 203 -9.10 -4.69 -22.01
N GLU A 204 -7.79 -4.69 -21.84
CA GLU A 204 -6.94 -3.49 -21.86
C GLU A 204 -5.99 -3.51 -23.06
N GLU A 205 -6.00 -2.42 -23.85
CA GLU A 205 -5.28 -2.32 -25.13
C GLU A 205 -3.78 -2.65 -25.00
N PHE A 206 -3.13 -2.19 -23.93
CA PHE A 206 -1.71 -2.46 -23.73
C PHE A 206 -1.46 -3.91 -23.29
N LEU A 207 -2.36 -4.52 -22.52
CA LEU A 207 -2.23 -5.93 -22.12
C LEU A 207 -2.43 -6.86 -23.31
N ALA A 208 -3.35 -6.52 -24.23
CA ALA A 208 -3.57 -7.27 -25.47
C ALA A 208 -2.34 -7.29 -26.40
N ARG A 209 -1.42 -6.32 -26.26
CA ARG A 209 -0.17 -6.23 -27.02
C ARG A 209 0.99 -7.01 -26.39
N LEU A 210 0.83 -7.50 -25.16
CA LEU A 210 1.89 -8.26 -24.49
C LEU A 210 2.04 -9.65 -25.11
N PRO A 211 3.25 -10.24 -25.08
CA PRO A 211 3.46 -11.61 -25.54
C PRO A 211 2.55 -12.60 -24.81
N ALA A 212 1.88 -13.48 -25.57
CA ALA A 212 0.94 -14.45 -25.02
C ALA A 212 1.60 -15.62 -24.24
N ARG A 213 2.94 -15.74 -24.31
CA ARG A 213 3.75 -16.82 -23.72
C ARG A 213 5.14 -16.28 -23.32
N GLY A 214 5.88 -17.08 -22.54
CA GLY A 214 7.24 -16.74 -22.11
C GLY A 214 7.31 -15.94 -20.81
N TRP A 215 6.16 -15.72 -20.14
CA TRP A 215 6.13 -15.10 -18.83
C TRP A 215 6.48 -16.10 -17.72
N HIS A 216 7.33 -15.68 -16.79
CA HIS A 216 7.73 -16.46 -15.62
C HIS A 216 7.24 -15.76 -14.35
N LEU A 217 6.66 -16.52 -13.42
CA LEU A 217 6.25 -15.98 -12.13
C LEU A 217 7.49 -15.78 -11.25
N GLU A 218 7.83 -14.53 -10.95
CA GLU A 218 8.97 -14.16 -10.09
C GLU A 218 8.59 -14.21 -8.61
N LEU A 219 7.47 -13.59 -8.27
CA LEU A 219 7.05 -13.41 -6.90
C LEU A 219 5.53 -13.42 -6.81
N THR A 220 5.00 -13.96 -5.72
CA THR A 220 3.61 -13.69 -5.33
C THR A 220 3.50 -13.52 -3.83
N THR A 221 2.71 -12.56 -3.38
CA THR A 221 2.50 -12.26 -1.95
C THR A 221 1.76 -13.39 -1.23
N SER A 222 1.10 -14.29 -1.97
CA SER A 222 0.50 -15.49 -1.40
C SER A 222 1.51 -16.56 -0.99
N GLN A 223 2.81 -16.44 -1.30
CA GLN A 223 3.81 -17.41 -0.84
C GLN A 223 3.80 -17.54 0.70
N ARG A 224 3.84 -18.77 1.23
CA ARG A 224 3.81 -19.03 2.69
C ARG A 224 4.93 -18.34 3.46
N ARG A 225 6.11 -18.17 2.84
CA ARG A 225 7.25 -17.46 3.44
C ARG A 225 6.92 -16.00 3.79
N PHE A 226 5.91 -15.41 3.14
CA PHE A 226 5.44 -14.05 3.40
C PHE A 226 4.20 -14.00 4.32
N GLY A 227 3.78 -15.14 4.89
CA GLY A 227 2.53 -15.23 5.65
C GLY A 227 1.28 -15.39 4.77
N GLY A 228 1.45 -15.67 3.48
CA GLY A 228 0.34 -15.92 2.54
C GLY A 228 -0.23 -17.34 2.60
N THR A 229 -1.29 -17.59 1.82
CA THR A 229 -2.04 -18.86 1.80
C THR A 229 -1.26 -20.04 1.19
N GLY A 230 -0.22 -19.76 0.41
CA GLY A 230 0.56 -20.70 -0.39
C GLY A 230 -0.02 -20.96 -1.78
N GLU A 231 -1.20 -20.43 -2.09
CA GLU A 231 -1.80 -20.55 -3.42
C GLU A 231 -0.96 -19.82 -4.45
N ARG A 232 -0.92 -20.34 -5.68
CA ARG A 232 -0.24 -19.69 -6.80
C ARG A 232 -1.27 -19.27 -7.84
N PRO A 233 -1.05 -18.14 -8.53
CA PRO A 233 -1.86 -17.81 -9.68
C PRO A 233 -1.71 -18.89 -10.75
N THR A 234 -2.83 -19.28 -11.36
CA THR A 234 -2.90 -20.40 -12.30
C THR A 234 -3.43 -19.93 -13.65
N LEU A 235 -2.82 -20.44 -14.72
CA LEU A 235 -3.31 -20.23 -16.08
C LEU A 235 -4.28 -21.35 -16.43
N HIS A 236 -5.46 -20.99 -16.91
CA HIS A 236 -6.48 -21.92 -17.38
C HIS A 236 -6.95 -21.55 -18.79
N GLY A 237 -7.43 -22.54 -19.55
CA GLY A 237 -7.86 -22.36 -20.94
C GLY A 237 -6.79 -22.64 -22.00
N THR A 238 -7.18 -22.59 -23.27
CA THR A 238 -6.32 -22.86 -24.44
C THR A 238 -6.45 -21.77 -25.50
N GLY A 239 -5.41 -21.58 -26.33
CA GLY A 239 -5.42 -20.58 -27.41
C GLY A 239 -5.58 -19.14 -26.91
N ALA A 240 -6.46 -18.38 -27.56
CA ALA A 240 -6.77 -16.98 -27.24
C ALA A 240 -7.70 -16.81 -26.01
N ALA A 241 -8.37 -17.87 -25.55
CA ALA A 241 -9.29 -17.86 -24.41
C ALA A 241 -8.60 -18.21 -23.08
N ARG A 242 -7.34 -17.80 -22.90
CA ARG A 242 -6.58 -18.05 -21.67
C ARG A 242 -6.98 -17.05 -20.60
N ALA A 243 -7.39 -17.56 -19.45
CA ALA A 243 -7.64 -16.77 -18.25
C ALA A 243 -6.53 -17.02 -17.23
N LEU A 244 -6.13 -15.97 -16.54
CA LEU A 244 -5.25 -16.04 -15.39
C LEU A 244 -6.08 -15.92 -14.12
N ARG A 245 -6.09 -16.98 -13.31
CA ARG A 245 -6.72 -16.96 -12.00
C ARG A 245 -5.76 -16.36 -10.98
N LEU A 246 -6.17 -15.27 -10.35
CA LEU A 246 -5.48 -14.68 -9.20
C LEU A 246 -6.11 -15.15 -7.89
N SER A 247 -5.26 -15.53 -6.95
CA SER A 247 -5.69 -15.81 -5.58
C SER A 247 -6.30 -14.58 -4.92
N ALA A 248 -7.19 -14.81 -3.97
CA ALA A 248 -7.81 -13.74 -3.18
C ALA A 248 -6.74 -12.93 -2.46
N ARG A 249 -6.86 -11.59 -2.48
CA ARG A 249 -6.02 -10.67 -1.69
C ARG A 249 -4.52 -10.93 -1.89
N SER A 250 -4.12 -11.11 -3.14
CA SER A 250 -2.75 -11.44 -3.53
C SER A 250 -2.26 -10.55 -4.68
N ALA A 251 -0.95 -10.33 -4.71
CA ALA A 251 -0.27 -9.74 -5.84
C ALA A 251 0.71 -10.76 -6.41
N ALA A 252 0.93 -10.69 -7.71
CA ALA A 252 1.93 -11.51 -8.38
C ALA A 252 2.69 -10.67 -9.41
N ILE A 253 3.97 -10.97 -9.54
CA ILE A 253 4.92 -10.30 -10.42
C ILE A 253 5.42 -11.34 -11.40
N TRP A 254 5.29 -11.04 -12.69
CA TRP A 254 5.80 -11.86 -13.77
C TRP A 254 6.90 -11.11 -14.52
N SER A 255 7.87 -11.86 -15.03
CA SER A 255 8.93 -11.38 -15.91
C SER A 255 8.80 -11.96 -17.31
N PHE A 256 9.22 -11.19 -18.30
CA PHE A 256 9.41 -11.64 -19.67
C PHE A 256 10.66 -10.96 -20.24
N THR A 257 11.43 -11.67 -21.06
CA THR A 257 12.55 -11.12 -21.83
C THR A 257 12.36 -11.51 -23.29
N GLY A 258 12.28 -10.50 -24.16
CA GLY A 258 12.11 -10.64 -25.61
C GLY A 258 13.42 -10.76 -26.38
#